data_AF-A0A3B8WEN6-F1
#
_entry.id   AF-A0A3B8WEN6-F1
#
_cell.length_a   1.000
_cell.length_b   1.000
_cell.length_c   1.000
_cell.angle_alpha   90.00
_cell.angle_beta   90.00
_cell.angle_gamma   90.00
#
_symmetry.space_group_name_H-M   'P 1'
#
loop_
_entity.id
_entity.type
_entity.pdbx_description
1 polymer ?
#
loop_
_entity_poly.entity_id
_entity_poly.type
_entity_poly.pdbx_seq_one_letter_code
_entity_poly.pdbx_strand_id
1 'polypeptide(L)'
;LQNLSQIPFLKIALVFLFYFLGGYLLYGALFAAVGSAVESIQESQQFQFPITIPLLIGYLGLFMFIVRDPHGTVSYWLSIIPFTSPVAMVGRIAYDVPTSDLVLSMVLLVGGFIFTTWIAGRIYRVGILMTGTKVNYKVLAKWFMTKV
;
A
#
# COMPACT_ATOMS: atom_id res chain seq x y z
N LEU A 1 -3.59 -5.40 36.16
CA LEU A 1 -4.07 -4.45 35.14
C LEU A 1 -2.90 -3.59 34.74
N GLN A 2 -2.30 -3.85 33.58
CA GLN A 2 -1.22 -3.03 33.03
C GLN A 2 -1.75 -1.59 32.90
N ASN A 3 -1.03 -0.60 33.41
CA ASN A 3 -1.48 0.80 33.46
C ASN A 3 -1.85 1.28 32.06
N LEU A 4 -3.15 1.31 31.72
CA LEU A 4 -3.64 1.81 30.42
C LEU A 4 -3.17 3.25 30.17
N SER A 5 -2.89 4.01 31.22
CA SER A 5 -2.37 5.39 31.17
C SER A 5 -0.98 5.52 30.56
N GLN A 6 -0.20 4.44 30.42
CA GLN A 6 1.13 4.46 29.78
C GLN A 6 1.07 4.20 28.27
N ILE A 7 -0.08 3.79 27.72
CA ILE A 7 -0.23 3.58 26.28
C ILE A 7 -0.36 4.95 25.62
N PRO A 8 0.51 5.31 24.65
CA PRO A 8 0.45 6.61 24.00
C PRO A 8 -0.67 6.63 22.95
N PHE A 9 -1.93 6.62 23.40
CA PHE A 9 -3.13 6.56 22.55
C PHE A 9 -3.13 7.62 21.44
N LEU A 10 -2.70 8.84 21.77
CA LEU A 10 -2.61 9.92 20.79
C LEU A 10 -1.61 9.60 19.68
N LYS A 11 -0.43 9.05 20.01
CA LYS A 11 0.58 8.63 19.04
C LYS A 11 0.01 7.54 18.13
N ILE A 12 -0.64 6.54 18.71
CA ILE A 12 -1.25 5.42 17.95
C ILE A 12 -2.33 5.96 17.01
N ALA A 13 -3.21 6.86 17.47
CA ALA A 13 -4.27 7.44 16.66
C ALA A 13 -3.72 8.28 15.48
N LEU A 14 -2.69 9.11 15.72
CA LEU A 14 -2.07 9.90 14.66
C LEU A 14 -1.35 9.03 13.63
N VAL A 15 -0.60 8.01 14.10
CA VAL A 15 0.04 7.04 13.22
C VAL A 15 -1.00 6.27 12.42
N PHE A 16 -2.06 5.79 13.06
CA PHE A 16 -3.18 5.13 12.38
C PHE A 16 -3.77 6.02 11.28
N LEU A 17 -4.10 7.28 11.57
CA LEU A 17 -4.70 8.18 10.60
C LEU A 17 -3.75 8.43 9.41
N PHE A 18 -2.45 8.62 9.68
CA PHE A 18 -1.45 8.80 8.64
C PHE A 18 -1.34 7.56 7.72
N TYR A 19 -1.20 6.37 8.30
CA TYR A 19 -1.06 5.13 7.52
C TYR A 19 -2.37 4.73 6.83
N PHE A 20 -3.51 5.01 7.45
CA PHE A 20 -4.83 4.82 6.84
C PHE A 20 -4.98 5.70 5.61
N LEU A 21 -4.72 7.01 5.73
CA LEU A 21 -4.81 7.93 4.59
C LEU A 21 -3.77 7.60 3.52
N GLY A 22 -2.51 7.37 3.91
CA GLY A 22 -1.44 7.03 2.98
C GLY A 22 -1.71 5.72 2.23
N GLY A 23 -2.16 4.68 2.94
CA GLY A 23 -2.59 3.41 2.35
C GLY A 23 -3.79 3.59 1.44
N TYR A 24 -4.83 4.29 1.90
CA TYR A 24 -6.03 4.56 1.12
C TYR A 24 -5.71 5.28 -0.19
N LEU A 25 -4.87 6.31 -0.15
CA LEU A 25 -4.45 7.05 -1.33
C LEU A 25 -3.58 6.22 -2.27
N LEU A 26 -2.62 5.45 -1.73
CA LEU A 26 -1.73 4.58 -2.51
C LEU A 26 -2.53 3.52 -3.26
N TYR A 27 -3.40 2.80 -2.56
CA TYR A 27 -4.25 1.75 -3.16
C TYR A 27 -5.33 2.35 -4.07
N GLY A 28 -5.91 3.49 -3.68
CA GLY A 28 -6.85 4.24 -4.51
C GLY A 28 -6.26 4.64 -5.86
N ALA A 29 -5.00 5.09 -5.90
CA ALA A 29 -4.31 5.40 -7.14
C ALA A 29 -4.14 4.17 -8.05
N LEU A 30 -3.79 3.01 -7.50
CA LEU A 30 -3.68 1.76 -8.25
C LEU A 30 -5.03 1.29 -8.80
N PHE A 31 -6.08 1.36 -7.98
CA PHE A 31 -7.43 1.01 -8.43
C PHE A 31 -7.96 2.00 -9.47
N ALA A 32 -7.65 3.29 -9.34
CA ALA A 32 -7.98 4.29 -10.37
C ALA A 32 -7.27 3.98 -11.70
N ALA A 33 -6.00 3.55 -11.67
CA ALA A 33 -5.28 3.14 -12.87
C ALA A 33 -5.99 1.96 -13.58
N VAL A 34 -6.34 0.91 -12.83
CA VAL A 34 -7.07 -0.25 -13.36
C VAL A 34 -8.45 0.15 -13.87
N GLY A 35 -9.22 0.89 -13.07
CA GLY A 35 -10.57 1.32 -13.43
C GLY A 35 -10.60 2.21 -14.69
N SER A 36 -9.54 2.97 -14.95
CA SER A 36 -9.40 3.75 -16.18
C SER A 36 -8.99 2.95 -17.41
N ALA A 37 -8.41 1.77 -17.21
CA ALA A 37 -7.89 0.93 -18.29
C ALA A 37 -8.92 -0.09 -18.79
N VAL A 38 -9.77 -0.62 -17.91
CA VAL A 38 -10.66 -1.73 -18.22
C VAL A 38 -12.07 -1.27 -18.62
N GLU A 39 -12.66 -1.92 -19.60
CA GLU A 39 -14.01 -1.62 -20.08
C GLU A 39 -15.10 -2.45 -19.36
N SER A 40 -14.73 -3.54 -18.68
CA SER A 40 -15.66 -4.45 -18.01
C SER A 40 -15.29 -4.74 -16.54
N ILE A 41 -16.32 -5.03 -15.73
CA ILE A 41 -16.18 -5.35 -14.31
C ILE A 41 -15.43 -6.69 -14.12
N GLN A 42 -15.69 -7.70 -14.96
CA GLN A 42 -14.97 -8.98 -14.91
C GLN A 42 -13.46 -8.82 -15.13
N GLU A 43 -13.03 -7.96 -16.06
CA GLU A 43 -11.61 -7.69 -16.27
C GLU A 43 -11.02 -6.91 -15.10
N SER A 44 -11.75 -5.92 -14.56
CA SER A 44 -11.34 -5.19 -13.35
C SER A 44 -11.01 -6.13 -12.19
N GLN A 45 -11.86 -7.13 -11.93
CA GLN A 45 -11.64 -8.09 -10.83
C GLN A 45 -10.33 -8.89 -11.00
N GLN A 46 -9.93 -9.22 -12.24
CA GLN A 46 -8.68 -9.94 -12.49
C GLN A 46 -7.44 -9.11 -12.15
N PHE A 47 -7.50 -7.79 -12.30
CA PHE A 47 -6.41 -6.87 -11.95
C PHE A 47 -6.45 -6.41 -10.48
N GLN A 48 -7.61 -6.48 -9.83
CA GLN A 48 -7.75 -6.12 -8.41
C GLN A 48 -7.01 -7.10 -7.49
N PHE A 49 -7.03 -8.39 -7.81
CA PHE A 49 -6.45 -9.41 -6.94
C PHE A 49 -4.94 -9.20 -6.66
N PRO A 50 -4.07 -8.99 -7.68
CA PRO A 50 -2.65 -8.69 -7.45
C PRO A 50 -2.40 -7.42 -6.64
N ILE A 51 -3.26 -6.40 -6.80
CA ILE A 51 -3.15 -5.15 -6.04
C ILE A 51 -3.46 -5.41 -4.56
N THR A 52 -4.44 -6.28 -4.27
CA THR A 52 -4.86 -6.57 -2.88
C THR A 52 -3.94 -7.58 -2.18
N ILE A 53 -3.19 -8.42 -2.90
CA ILE A 53 -2.28 -9.41 -2.30
C ILE A 53 -1.30 -8.80 -1.29
N PRO A 54 -0.54 -7.72 -1.60
CA PRO A 54 0.33 -7.08 -0.62
C PRO A 54 -0.39 -6.62 0.65
N LEU A 55 -1.62 -6.10 0.53
CA LEU A 55 -2.43 -5.72 1.68
C LEU A 55 -2.78 -6.93 2.55
N LEU A 56 -3.16 -8.05 1.92
CA LEU A 56 -3.41 -9.32 2.60
C LEU A 56 -2.15 -9.86 3.27
N ILE A 57 -0.98 -9.74 2.64
CA ILE A 57 0.30 -10.13 3.23
C ILE A 57 0.60 -9.29 4.47
N GLY A 58 0.36 -7.97 4.42
CA GLY A 58 0.50 -7.10 5.59
C GLY A 58 -0.46 -7.49 6.72
N TYR A 59 -1.71 -7.79 6.39
CA TYR A 59 -2.73 -8.24 7.34
C TYR A 59 -2.41 -9.60 7.96
N LEU A 60 -2.10 -10.63 7.16
CA LEU A 60 -1.76 -11.95 7.67
C LEU A 60 -0.42 -11.92 8.43
N GLY A 61 0.55 -11.17 7.91
CA GLY A 61 1.87 -11.01 8.50
C GLY A 61 1.83 -10.33 9.87
N LEU A 62 0.85 -9.45 10.10
CA LEU A 62 0.57 -8.92 11.43
C LEU A 62 0.36 -10.04 12.45
N PHE A 63 -0.57 -10.96 12.17
CA PHE A 63 -0.92 -12.03 13.11
C PHE A 63 0.13 -13.15 13.16
N MET A 64 0.76 -13.45 12.02
CA MET A 64 1.71 -14.56 11.91
C MET A 64 3.10 -14.22 12.44
N PHE A 65 3.56 -12.98 12.25
CA PHE A 65 4.93 -12.57 12.57
C PHE A 65 4.96 -11.46 13.62
N ILE A 66 4.25 -10.35 13.40
CA ILE A 66 4.40 -9.14 14.23
C ILE A 66 3.94 -9.37 15.67
N VAL A 67 2.80 -10.04 15.87
CA VAL A 67 2.30 -10.33 17.23
C VAL A 67 3.24 -11.26 18.02
N ARG A 68 3.98 -12.13 17.33
CA ARG A 68 4.88 -13.12 17.93
C ARG A 68 6.29 -12.57 18.17
N ASP A 69 6.83 -11.89 17.17
CA ASP A 69 8.16 -11.28 17.18
C ASP A 69 8.10 -9.91 16.49
N PRO A 70 7.73 -8.85 17.23
CA PRO A 70 7.61 -7.50 16.67
C PRO A 70 8.96 -6.92 16.21
N HIS A 71 10.09 -7.39 16.75
CA HIS A 71 11.41 -6.86 16.43
C HIS A 71 12.18 -7.72 15.41
N GLY A 72 11.63 -8.87 15.05
CA GLY A 72 12.18 -9.75 14.04
C GLY A 72 12.29 -9.12 12.65
N THR A 73 13.19 -9.67 11.84
CA THR A 73 13.51 -9.19 10.49
C THR A 73 12.28 -9.17 9.57
N VAL A 74 11.40 -10.18 9.65
CA VAL A 74 10.18 -10.25 8.82
C VAL A 74 9.22 -9.13 9.20
N SER A 75 9.00 -8.92 10.50
CA SER A 75 8.16 -7.85 11.04
C SER A 75 8.68 -6.46 10.64
N TYR A 76 10.01 -6.28 10.62
CA TYR A 76 10.63 -5.07 10.10
C TYR A 76 10.24 -4.81 8.65
N TRP A 77 10.52 -5.73 7.73
CA TRP A 77 10.27 -5.50 6.31
C TRP A 77 8.80 -5.33 5.97
N LEU A 78 7.91 -6.10 6.61
CA LEU A 78 6.46 -5.93 6.46
C LEU A 78 6.01 -4.51 6.86
N SER A 79 6.62 -3.91 7.87
CA SER A 79 6.30 -2.56 8.32
C SER A 79 7.00 -1.45 7.52
N ILE A 80 8.08 -1.74 6.78
CA ILE A 80 8.80 -0.72 5.97
C ILE A 80 8.23 -0.60 4.56
N ILE A 81 7.84 -1.71 3.92
CA ILE A 81 7.41 -1.71 2.51
C ILE A 81 6.05 -0.98 2.35
N PRO A 82 5.92 0.04 1.47
CA PRO A 82 4.72 0.88 1.36
C PRO A 82 3.39 0.14 1.12
N PHE A 83 3.43 -1.00 0.45
CA PHE A 83 2.23 -1.77 0.17
C PHE A 83 1.74 -2.55 1.41
N THR A 84 2.65 -3.03 2.27
CA THR A 84 2.29 -3.82 3.46
C THR A 84 2.20 -2.96 4.72
N SER A 85 2.97 -1.86 4.77
CA SER A 85 3.12 -1.00 5.94
C SER A 85 1.84 -0.35 6.48
N PRO A 86 0.81 -0.01 5.67
CA PRO A 86 -0.43 0.58 6.19
C PRO A 86 -1.15 -0.28 7.22
N VAL A 87 -1.00 -1.59 7.14
CA VAL A 87 -1.57 -2.55 8.10
C VAL A 87 -0.52 -3.03 9.09
N ALA A 88 0.65 -3.42 8.58
CA ALA A 88 1.70 -4.01 9.40
C ALA A 88 2.29 -3.03 10.43
N MET A 89 2.61 -1.79 10.04
CA MET A 89 3.22 -0.81 10.96
C MET A 89 2.22 -0.35 12.04
N VAL A 90 0.94 -0.21 11.67
CA VAL A 90 -0.14 0.15 12.61
C VAL A 90 -0.27 -0.87 13.74
N GLY A 91 -0.11 -2.16 13.44
CA GLY A 91 -0.11 -3.16 14.50
C GLY A 91 1.24 -3.32 15.22
N ARG A 92 2.35 -3.03 14.53
CA ARG A 92 3.70 -3.06 15.14
C ARG A 92 3.93 -1.91 16.13
N ILE A 93 3.31 -0.74 15.93
CA ILE A 93 3.53 0.46 16.78
C ILE A 93 3.17 0.25 18.26
N ALA A 94 2.34 -0.75 18.56
CA ALA A 94 1.99 -1.14 19.94
C ALA A 94 3.16 -1.78 20.71
N TYR A 95 4.24 -2.17 20.03
CA TYR A 95 5.40 -2.87 20.58
C TYR A 95 6.68 -2.01 20.59
N ASP A 96 6.54 -0.71 20.83
CA ASP A 96 7.66 0.24 20.97
C ASP A 96 8.68 0.22 19.82
N VAL A 97 8.21 0.56 18.62
CA VAL A 97 9.04 0.61 17.41
C VAL A 97 10.02 1.79 17.46
N PRO A 98 11.30 1.61 17.06
CA PRO A 98 12.25 2.70 16.90
C PRO A 98 11.69 3.83 16.04
N THR A 99 11.88 5.08 16.48
CA THR A 99 11.36 6.25 15.74
C THR A 99 11.98 6.37 14.34
N SER A 100 13.21 5.88 14.16
CA SER A 100 13.87 5.79 12.85
C SER A 100 13.08 4.92 11.85
N ASP A 101 12.62 3.75 12.29
CA ASP A 101 11.88 2.79 11.46
C ASP A 101 10.52 3.37 11.06
N LEU A 102 9.87 4.05 12.00
CA LEU A 102 8.61 4.74 11.77
C LEU A 102 8.78 5.85 10.71
N VAL A 103 9.75 6.74 10.89
CA VAL A 103 10.02 7.84 9.95
C VAL A 103 10.39 7.30 8.57
N LEU A 104 11.25 6.28 8.50
CA LEU A 104 11.62 5.63 7.23
C LEU A 104 10.38 5.07 6.51
N SER A 105 9.54 4.33 7.23
CA SER A 105 8.31 3.76 6.67
C SER A 105 7.32 4.85 6.21
N MET A 106 7.18 5.94 6.97
CA MET A 106 6.32 7.07 6.58
C MET A 106 6.82 7.76 5.30
N VAL A 107 8.13 8.01 5.20
CA VAL A 107 8.74 8.60 4.00
C VAL A 107 8.56 7.68 2.79
N LEU A 108 8.80 6.38 2.95
CA LEU A 108 8.60 5.42 1.88
C LEU A 108 7.14 5.29 1.48
N LEU A 109 6.19 5.39 2.42
CA LEU A 109 4.76 5.37 2.11
C LEU A 109 4.36 6.58 1.27
N VAL A 110 4.80 7.78 1.65
CA VAL A 110 4.55 9.01 0.87
C VAL A 110 5.20 8.93 -0.50
N GLY A 111 6.46 8.49 -0.57
CA GLY A 111 7.16 8.28 -1.84
C GLY A 111 6.45 7.22 -2.71
N GLY A 112 5.99 6.14 -2.11
CA GLY A 112 5.22 5.08 -2.75
C GLY A 112 3.90 5.60 -3.32
N PHE A 113 3.16 6.40 -2.54
CA PHE A 113 1.92 7.04 -2.99
C PHE A 113 2.16 7.99 -4.18
N ILE A 114 3.17 8.87 -4.10
CA ILE A 114 3.51 9.79 -5.19
C ILE A 114 3.88 8.98 -6.44
N PHE A 115 4.68 7.94 -6.26
CA PHE A 115 5.11 7.05 -7.34
C PHE A 115 3.93 6.32 -7.99
N THR A 116 3.03 5.71 -7.21
CA THR A 116 1.86 4.99 -7.76
C THR A 116 0.88 5.95 -8.42
N THR A 117 0.70 7.16 -7.89
CA THR A 117 -0.14 8.20 -8.50
C THR A 117 0.45 8.68 -9.83
N TRP A 118 1.76 8.87 -9.90
CA TRP A 118 2.45 9.19 -11.15
C TRP A 118 2.29 8.08 -12.20
N ILE A 119 2.40 6.81 -11.78
CA ILE A 119 2.14 5.65 -12.66
C ILE A 119 0.67 5.65 -13.13
N ALA A 120 -0.28 5.84 -12.22
CA ALA A 120 -1.70 5.86 -12.55
C ALA A 120 -2.01 6.96 -13.58
N GLY A 121 -1.44 8.15 -13.42
CA GLY A 121 -1.58 9.24 -14.39
C GLY A 121 -0.98 8.92 -15.76
N ARG A 122 0.15 8.20 -15.82
CA ARG A 122 0.75 7.72 -17.07
C ARG A 122 -0.15 6.71 -17.79
N ILE A 123 -0.62 5.70 -17.05
CA ILE A 123 -1.53 4.67 -17.56
C ILE A 123 -2.81 5.31 -18.08
N TYR A 124 -3.39 6.26 -17.34
CA TYR A 124 -4.58 7.00 -17.73
C TYR A 124 -4.39 7.73 -19.08
N ARG A 125 -3.30 8.49 -19.23
CA ARG A 125 -3.01 9.26 -20.46
C ARG A 125 -2.85 8.39 -21.70
N VAL A 126 -2.24 7.22 -21.57
CA VAL A 126 -2.06 6.30 -22.71
C VAL A 126 -3.32 5.46 -22.94
N GLY A 127 -3.97 5.02 -21.87
CA GLY A 127 -5.16 4.17 -21.91
C GLY A 127 -6.34 4.83 -22.61
N ILE A 128 -6.57 6.13 -22.39
CA ILE A 128 -7.66 6.86 -23.05
C ILE A 128 -7.53 6.93 -24.58
N LEU A 129 -6.30 6.81 -25.11
CA LEU A 129 -6.02 6.80 -26.55
C LEU A 129 -6.09 5.39 -27.16
N MET A 130 -6.18 4.35 -26.32
CA MET A 130 -6.15 2.95 -26.72
C MET A 130 -7.53 2.30 -26.55
N THR A 131 -8.49 2.69 -27.40
CA THR A 131 -9.83 2.09 -27.45
C THR A 131 -9.84 0.72 -28.13
N GLY A 132 -10.57 -0.26 -27.58
CA GLY A 132 -10.80 -1.56 -28.20
C GLY A 132 -9.64 -2.58 -28.11
N THR A 133 -8.57 -2.26 -27.38
CA THR A 133 -7.49 -3.21 -27.10
C THR A 133 -7.75 -3.89 -25.77
N LYS A 134 -7.89 -5.22 -25.75
CA LYS A 134 -8.04 -5.99 -24.51
C LYS A 134 -6.85 -5.77 -23.57
N VAL A 135 -7.12 -5.25 -22.38
CA VAL A 135 -6.06 -4.93 -21.40
C VAL A 135 -5.46 -6.20 -20.82
N ASN A 136 -4.13 -6.23 -20.72
CA ASN A 136 -3.35 -7.29 -20.08
C ASN A 136 -2.10 -6.67 -19.41
N TYR A 137 -1.45 -7.38 -18.49
CA TYR A 137 -0.23 -6.94 -17.78
C TYR A 137 0.87 -6.46 -18.73
N LYS A 138 1.06 -7.12 -19.88
CA LYS A 138 2.03 -6.70 -20.90
C LYS A 138 1.69 -5.34 -21.52
N VAL A 139 0.41 -5.06 -21.70
CA VAL A 139 -0.09 -3.80 -22.26
C VAL A 139 0.07 -2.67 -21.24
N LEU A 140 -0.32 -2.90 -19.98
CA LEU A 140 -0.12 -1.95 -18.88
C LEU A 140 1.37 -1.62 -18.69
N ALA A 141 2.25 -2.63 -18.74
CA ALA A 141 3.70 -2.42 -18.65
C ALA A 141 4.25 -1.61 -19.84
N LYS A 142 3.74 -1.87 -21.06
CA LYS A 142 4.11 -1.08 -22.24
C LYS A 142 3.65 0.38 -22.08
N TRP A 143 2.42 0.62 -21.63
CA TRP A 143 1.88 1.97 -21.42
C TRP A 143 2.65 2.75 -20.38
N PHE A 144 3.10 2.09 -19.32
CA PHE A 144 4.01 2.68 -18.34
C PHE A 144 5.34 3.12 -18.99
N MET A 145 5.90 2.34 -19.92
CA MET A 145 7.18 2.62 -20.58
C MET A 145 7.07 3.54 -21.80
N THR A 146 5.87 3.74 -22.36
CA THR A 146 5.67 4.65 -23.49
C THR A 146 6.02 6.08 -23.06
N LYS A 147 6.93 6.72 -23.80
CA LYS A 147 7.19 8.15 -23.63
C LYS A 147 5.95 8.91 -24.09
N VAL A 148 5.23 9.48 -23.13
CA VAL A 148 4.22 10.53 -23.36
C VAL A 148 4.94 11.84 -23.61
#